data_AF-A0A959VFM3-F1
#
_entry.id   AF-A0A959VFM3-F1
#
_cell.length_a   1.000
_cell.length_b   1.000
_cell.length_c   1.000
_cell.angle_alpha   90.00
_cell.angle_beta   90.00
_cell.angle_gamma   90.00
#
_symmetry.space_group_name_H-M   'P 1'
#
loop_
_entity.id
_entity.type
_entity.pdbx_description
1 polymer ?
#
loop_
_entity_poly.entity_id
_entity_poly.type
_entity_poly.pdbx_seq_one_letter_code
_entity_poly.pdbx_strand_id
1 'polypeptide(L)'
;MIRIVGLQRDSDPRKEFVLLQNQGSMRVCLKGHALLSESAGEKPNFAVIRDDACLMPGQYALVRTCSGTPRWDTKTDGYPVYYVYLGESESLWTEEYVPVHVLAPQHSYCERTKELLML
;
A
#
# COMPACT_ATOMS: atom_id res chain seq x y z
N MET A 1 6.04 -7.30 10.26
CA MET A 1 5.00 -8.01 9.49
C MET A 1 3.87 -7.03 9.26
N ILE A 2 3.58 -6.69 8.01
CA ILE A 2 2.45 -5.83 7.67
C ILE A 2 1.17 -6.66 7.66
N ARG A 3 0.10 -6.14 8.27
CA ARG A 3 -1.25 -6.72 8.20
C ARG A 3 -2.27 -5.65 7.84
N ILE A 4 -3.33 -6.06 7.15
CA ILE A 4 -4.54 -5.27 6.97
C ILE A 4 -5.31 -5.33 8.29
N VAL A 5 -5.59 -4.16 8.87
CA VAL A 5 -6.37 -4.02 10.12
C VAL A 5 -7.67 -3.25 9.91
N GLY A 6 -7.87 -2.70 8.71
CA GLY A 6 -9.11 -2.06 8.31
C GLY A 6 -9.19 -1.92 6.79
N LEU A 7 -10.40 -2.00 6.26
CA LEU A 7 -10.71 -1.78 4.86
C LEU A 7 -12.03 -1.04 4.79
N GLN A 8 -12.01 0.16 4.19
CA GLN A 8 -13.20 0.92 3.86
C GLN A 8 -13.37 0.91 2.35
N ARG A 9 -14.44 0.27 1.89
CA ARG A 9 -14.87 0.28 0.49
C ARG A 9 -15.79 1.46 0.25
N ASP A 10 -15.72 2.07 -0.92
CA ASP A 10 -16.63 3.15 -1.34
C ASP A 10 -16.57 3.27 -2.86
N SER A 11 -17.64 3.76 -3.50
CA SER A 11 -17.62 4.07 -4.93
C SER A 11 -16.84 5.36 -5.24
N ASP A 12 -16.63 6.22 -4.23
CA ASP A 12 -15.73 7.38 -4.31
C ASP A 12 -14.31 6.98 -3.88
N PRO A 13 -13.30 7.03 -4.79
CA PRO A 13 -11.92 6.64 -4.48
C PRO A 13 -11.26 7.53 -3.42
N ARG A 14 -11.86 8.69 -3.11
CA ARG A 14 -11.40 9.57 -2.02
C ARG A 14 -11.85 9.04 -0.66
N LYS A 15 -12.91 8.25 -0.58
CA LYS A 15 -13.40 7.66 0.67
C LYS A 15 -12.89 6.25 0.88
N GLU A 16 -12.46 5.58 -0.18
CA GLU A 16 -11.88 4.24 -0.13
C GLU A 16 -10.46 4.26 0.49
N PHE A 17 -10.20 3.34 1.41
CA PHE A 17 -8.86 3.12 1.97
C PHE A 17 -8.62 1.72 2.53
N VAL A 18 -7.35 1.34 2.59
CA VAL A 18 -6.84 0.19 3.35
C VAL A 18 -5.97 0.71 4.49
N LEU A 19 -6.26 0.26 5.72
CA LEU A 19 -5.44 0.54 6.90
C LEU A 19 -4.51 -0.64 7.16
N LEU A 20 -3.21 -0.35 7.09
CA LEU A 20 -2.13 -1.28 7.36
C LEU A 20 -1.50 -1.00 8.71
N GLN A 21 -1.04 -2.06 9.39
CA GLN A 21 -0.26 -1.94 10.61
C GLN A 21 0.97 -2.83 10.54
N ASN A 22 2.12 -2.33 11.00
CA ASN A 22 3.27 -3.18 11.28
C ASN A 22 3.09 -3.89 12.64
N GLN A 23 2.63 -5.13 12.61
CA GLN A 23 2.47 -6.00 13.78
C GLN A 23 3.70 -6.87 14.05
N GLY A 24 4.84 -6.59 13.40
CA GLY A 24 6.11 -7.24 13.72
C GLY A 24 6.91 -6.51 14.79
N SER A 25 8.01 -7.12 15.20
CA SER A 25 8.99 -6.53 16.14
C SER A 25 10.05 -5.65 15.47
N MET A 26 10.14 -5.66 14.14
CA MET A 26 11.14 -4.91 13.37
C MET A 26 10.48 -3.84 12.50
N ARG A 27 11.23 -2.79 12.16
CA ARG A 27 10.81 -1.81 11.15
C ARG A 27 10.59 -2.48 9.79
N VAL A 28 9.61 -2.01 9.03
CA VAL A 28 9.29 -2.52 7.69
C VAL A 28 9.18 -1.35 6.69
N CYS A 29 9.86 -1.44 5.56
CA CYS A 29 9.70 -0.51 4.44
C CYS A 29 8.44 -0.88 3.65
N LEU A 30 7.60 0.11 3.33
CA LEU A 30 6.36 -0.11 2.60
C LEU A 30 6.58 -0.36 1.10
N LYS A 31 7.68 0.14 0.52
CA LYS A 31 7.96 0.05 -0.91
C LYS A 31 7.93 -1.39 -1.40
N GLY A 32 7.19 -1.60 -2.49
CA GLY A 32 7.06 -2.89 -3.15
C GLY A 32 6.02 -3.82 -2.51
N HIS A 33 5.42 -3.46 -1.36
CA HIS A 33 4.23 -4.17 -0.90
C HIS A 33 3.10 -3.97 -1.91
N ALA A 34 2.29 -5.01 -2.11
CA ALA A 34 1.16 -4.96 -3.01
C ALA A 34 -0.14 -5.31 -2.28
N LEU A 35 -1.23 -4.68 -2.69
CA LEU A 35 -2.59 -5.03 -2.32
C LEU A 35 -3.23 -5.75 -3.50
N LEU A 36 -3.89 -6.88 -3.24
CA LEU A 36 -4.50 -7.71 -4.28
C LEU A 36 -5.92 -8.09 -3.86
N SER A 37 -6.90 -7.79 -4.70
CA SER A 37 -8.27 -8.30 -4.59
C SER A 37 -8.40 -9.63 -5.33
N GLU A 38 -9.15 -10.59 -4.77
CA GLU A 38 -9.52 -11.84 -5.45
C GLU A 38 -10.73 -11.69 -6.40
N SER A 39 -11.04 -10.47 -6.86
CA SER A 39 -12.21 -10.23 -7.68
C SER A 39 -12.19 -11.09 -8.95
N ALA A 40 -13.33 -11.70 -9.29
CA ALA A 40 -13.45 -12.65 -10.39
C ALA A 40 -13.52 -11.99 -11.78
N GLY A 41 -13.29 -10.67 -11.86
CA GLY A 41 -13.28 -9.91 -13.11
C GLY A 41 -12.10 -10.26 -14.02
N GLU A 42 -12.16 -9.80 -15.27
CA GLU A 42 -11.12 -10.06 -16.30
C GLU A 42 -9.73 -9.50 -15.93
N LYS A 43 -9.67 -8.57 -14.97
CA LYS A 43 -8.42 -8.00 -14.46
C LYS A 43 -8.42 -8.06 -12.93
N PRO A 44 -7.39 -8.66 -12.30
CA PRO A 44 -7.24 -8.58 -10.85
C PRO A 44 -7.01 -7.11 -10.46
N ASN A 45 -7.78 -6.61 -9.49
CA ASN A 45 -7.51 -5.30 -8.93
C ASN A 45 -6.29 -5.42 -8.00
N PHE A 46 -5.16 -4.88 -8.45
CA PHE A 46 -3.92 -4.87 -7.69
C PHE A 46 -3.35 -3.46 -7.64
N ALA A 47 -2.67 -3.14 -6.53
CA ALA A 47 -1.98 -1.88 -6.36
C ALA A 47 -0.63 -2.09 -5.65
N VAL A 48 0.42 -1.44 -6.16
CA VAL A 48 1.77 -1.53 -5.57
C VAL A 48 2.09 -0.22 -4.85
N ILE A 49 2.49 -0.32 -3.59
CA ILE A 49 2.95 0.81 -2.79
C ILE A 49 4.35 1.21 -3.25
N ARG A 50 4.51 2.46 -3.69
CA ARG A 50 5.78 2.98 -4.23
C ARG A 50 6.60 3.75 -3.20
N ASP A 51 5.95 4.16 -2.11
CA ASP A 51 6.51 4.93 -1.01
C ASP A 51 7.57 4.14 -0.23
N ASP A 52 8.73 4.74 -0.01
CA ASP A 52 9.86 4.16 0.74
C ASP A 52 9.79 4.37 2.26
N ALA A 53 8.66 4.89 2.74
CA ALA A 53 8.43 5.08 4.17
C ALA A 53 8.56 3.77 4.95
N CYS A 54 9.14 3.88 6.14
CA CYS A 54 9.33 2.77 7.06
C CYS A 54 8.38 2.89 8.25
N LEU A 55 7.64 1.81 8.52
CA LEU A 55 6.80 1.70 9.71
C LEU A 55 7.56 0.99 10.84
N MET A 56 7.64 1.63 11.99
CA MET A 56 8.08 1.01 13.26
C MET A 56 7.00 0.03 13.78
N PRO A 57 7.36 -0.89 14.70
CA PRO A 57 6.38 -1.74 15.37
C PRO A 57 5.20 -0.94 15.93
N GLY A 58 3.97 -1.37 15.63
CA GLY A 58 2.73 -0.73 16.06
C GLY A 58 2.28 0.46 15.22
N GLN A 59 3.12 1.01 14.34
CA GLN A 59 2.73 2.13 13.47
C GLN A 59 1.81 1.70 12.33
N TYR A 60 1.06 2.68 11.83
CA TYR A 60 0.04 2.48 10.81
C TYR A 60 0.38 3.19 9.50
N ALA A 61 -0.12 2.64 8.40
CA ALA A 61 -0.22 3.34 7.13
C ALA A 61 -1.66 3.32 6.62
N LEU A 62 -2.16 4.48 6.18
CA LEU A 62 -3.44 4.63 5.52
C LEU A 62 -3.21 4.72 4.01
N VAL A 63 -3.51 3.65 3.29
CA VAL A 63 -3.40 3.57 1.83
C VAL A 63 -4.71 4.03 1.22
N ARG A 64 -4.70 5.18 0.54
CA ARG A 64 -5.85 5.74 -0.15
C ARG A 64 -5.74 5.51 -1.64
N THR A 65 -6.89 5.21 -2.25
CA THR A 65 -6.95 4.92 -3.69
C THR A 65 -6.68 6.17 -4.53
N CYS A 66 -7.22 7.31 -4.13
CA CYS A 66 -7.07 8.57 -4.85
C CYS A 66 -5.62 9.12 -4.93
N SER A 67 -5.46 10.19 -5.71
CA SER A 67 -4.25 11.02 -5.73
C SER A 67 -4.04 11.84 -4.45
N GLY A 68 -2.78 12.15 -4.15
CA GLY A 68 -2.38 13.02 -3.03
C GLY A 68 -0.88 12.99 -2.79
N THR A 69 -0.43 13.72 -1.78
CA THR A 69 0.99 13.76 -1.39
C THR A 69 1.22 12.91 -0.14
N PRO A 70 2.09 11.89 -0.20
CA PRO A 70 2.44 11.07 0.95
C PRO A 70 3.00 11.89 2.11
N ARG A 71 2.58 11.57 3.33
CA ARG A 71 3.01 12.30 4.53
C ARG A 71 2.77 11.52 5.80
N TRP A 72 3.53 11.87 6.84
CA TRP A 72 3.16 11.54 8.20
C TRP A 72 2.10 12.53 8.71
N ASP A 73 1.12 12.00 9.42
CA ASP A 73 0.11 12.78 10.12
C ASP A 73 -0.16 12.14 11.48
N THR A 74 -0.80 12.89 12.37
CA THR A 74 -1.19 12.41 13.69
C THR A 74 -2.71 12.41 13.75
N LYS A 75 -3.32 11.25 14.01
CA LYS A 75 -4.77 11.19 14.22
C LYS A 75 -5.14 11.81 15.58
N THR A 76 -6.43 12.08 15.76
CA THR A 76 -7.00 12.68 16.98
C THR A 76 -6.67 11.89 18.25
N ASP A 77 -6.42 10.58 18.11
CA ASP A 77 -6.02 9.66 19.17
C ASP A 77 -4.50 9.69 19.48
N GLY A 78 -3.74 10.55 18.80
CA GLY A 78 -2.30 10.73 19.00
C GLY A 78 -1.42 9.71 18.29
N TYR A 79 -1.99 8.73 17.58
CA TYR A 79 -1.19 7.73 16.88
C TYR A 79 -0.66 8.26 15.54
N PRO A 80 0.65 8.08 15.26
CA PRO A 80 1.22 8.47 13.98
C PRO A 80 0.76 7.51 12.88
N VAL A 81 0.26 8.08 11.79
CA VAL A 81 -0.19 7.35 10.61
C VAL A 81 0.49 7.91 9.37
N TYR A 82 1.10 7.04 8.58
CA TYR A 82 1.64 7.43 7.28
C TYR A 82 0.56 7.33 6.20
N TYR A 83 0.33 8.41 5.47
CA TYR A 83 -0.62 8.44 4.36
C TYR A 83 0.10 8.06 3.07
N VAL A 84 -0.43 7.04 2.40
CA VAL A 84 0.00 6.55 1.08
C VAL A 84 -1.13 6.84 0.09
N TYR A 85 -0.78 7.25 -1.13
CA TYR A 85 -1.75 7.56 -2.19
C TYR A 85 -1.40 6.77 -3.45
N LEU A 86 -2.34 5.95 -3.92
CA LEU A 86 -2.13 5.08 -5.09
C LEU A 86 -2.19 5.85 -6.42
N GLY A 87 -2.90 6.98 -6.44
CA GLY A 87 -3.01 7.84 -7.63
C GLY A 87 -4.10 7.42 -8.61
N GLU A 88 -5.00 6.52 -8.21
CA GLU A 88 -6.06 6.01 -9.07
C GLU A 88 -7.26 6.99 -9.11
N SER A 89 -7.93 7.02 -10.26
CA SER A 89 -9.14 7.84 -10.49
C SER A 89 -10.44 7.10 -10.16
N GLU A 90 -10.37 5.80 -9.94
CA GLU A 90 -11.50 4.91 -9.68
C GLU A 90 -11.21 4.05 -8.45
N SER A 91 -12.27 3.60 -7.76
CA SER A 91 -12.14 2.71 -6.61
C SER A 91 -11.67 1.32 -7.04
N LEU A 92 -10.79 0.73 -6.24
CA LEU A 92 -10.16 -0.56 -6.51
C LEU A 92 -10.86 -1.72 -5.79
N TRP A 93 -11.55 -1.44 -4.68
CA TRP A 93 -12.08 -2.43 -3.75
C TRP A 93 -13.62 -2.39 -3.73
N THR A 94 -14.25 -2.26 -4.89
CA THR A 94 -15.70 -2.05 -5.01
C THR A 94 -16.54 -3.31 -4.78
N GLU A 95 -15.98 -4.51 -5.00
CA GLU A 95 -16.71 -5.76 -4.81
C GLU A 95 -16.85 -6.09 -3.32
N GLU A 96 -18.11 -6.18 -2.86
CA GLU A 96 -18.43 -6.64 -1.53
C GLU A 96 -18.07 -8.13 -1.38
N TYR A 97 -17.64 -8.52 -0.18
CA TYR A 97 -17.28 -9.90 0.20
C TYR A 97 -16.05 -10.51 -0.47
N VAL A 98 -15.34 -9.77 -1.34
CA VAL A 98 -14.08 -10.24 -1.94
C VAL A 98 -12.89 -9.94 -1.00
N PRO A 99 -12.04 -10.95 -0.69
CA PRO A 99 -10.84 -10.74 0.10
C PRO A 99 -9.85 -9.77 -0.55
N VAL A 100 -9.22 -8.93 0.27
CA VAL A 100 -8.05 -8.13 -0.11
C VAL A 100 -6.84 -8.66 0.67
N HIS A 101 -5.78 -8.98 -0.06
CA HIS A 101 -4.53 -9.50 0.46
C HIS A 101 -3.46 -8.42 0.46
N VAL A 102 -2.52 -8.53 1.40
CA VAL A 102 -1.26 -7.78 1.38
C VAL A 102 -0.12 -8.74 1.05
N LEU A 103 0.61 -8.44 -0.01
CA LEU A 103 1.77 -9.19 -0.46
C LEU A 103 3.04 -8.40 -0.08
N ALA A 104 4.05 -9.11 0.40
CA ALA A 104 5.34 -8.55 0.77
C ALA A 104 6.43 -8.97 -0.24
N PRO A 105 7.39 -8.09 -0.59
CA PRO A 105 8.55 -8.48 -1.38
C PRO A 105 9.32 -9.62 -0.71
N GLN A 106 9.48 -10.74 -1.40
CA GLN A 106 10.29 -11.88 -0.92
C GLN A 106 11.68 -11.90 -1.55
N HIS A 107 11.78 -11.47 -2.80
CA HIS A 107 13.01 -11.44 -3.56
C HIS A 107 13.05 -10.16 -4.41
N SER A 108 14.24 -9.62 -4.63
CA SER A 108 14.46 -8.47 -5.50
C SER A 108 15.61 -8.78 -6.44
N TYR A 109 15.42 -8.51 -7.72
CA TYR A 109 16.44 -8.62 -8.74
C TYR A 109 16.46 -7.33 -9.55
N CYS A 110 17.65 -6.84 -9.86
CA CYS A 110 17.86 -5.70 -10.74
C CYS A 110 19.00 -6.05 -11.70
N GLU A 111 18.78 -5.86 -13.00
CA GLU A 111 19.83 -6.02 -14.00
C GLU A 111 20.89 -4.94 -13.82
N ARG A 112 22.15 -5.28 -14.06
CA ARG A 112 23.22 -4.27 -14.10
C ARG A 112 23.11 -3.50 -15.41
N THR A 113 23.16 -2.18 -15.32
CA THR A 113 23.35 -1.33 -16.51
C THR A 113 24.65 -1.76 -17.19
N LYS A 114 24.60 -2.09 -18.50
CA LYS A 114 25.82 -2.35 -19.29
C LYS A 114 26.75 -1.15 -19.11
N GLU A 115 28.01 -1.41 -18.76
CA GLU A 115 29.03 -0.36 -18.77
C GLU A 115 28.98 0.35 -20.12
N LEU A 116 28.80 1.67 -20.09
CA LEU A 116 29.03 2.51 -21.25
C LEU A 116 30.51 2.35 -21.59
N LEU A 117 30.82 1.48 -22.55
CA LEU A 117 32.10 1.48 -23.23
C LEU A 117 32.28 2.89 -23.79
N MET A 118 33.12 3.70 -23.15
CA MET A 118 33.56 4.96 -23.71
C MET A 118 34.31 4.64 -25.00
N LEU A 119 33.65 4.84 -26.14
CA LEU A 119 34.25 4.82 -27.48
C LEU A 119 34.86 6.20 -27.77
#